data_AF-A0A3P8L1H0-F1
#
_entry.id   AF-A0A3P8L1H0-F1
#
_cell.length_a   1.000
_cell.length_b   1.000
_cell.length_c   1.000
_cell.angle_alpha   90.00
_cell.angle_beta   90.00
_cell.angle_gamma   90.00
#
_symmetry.space_group_name_H-M   'P 1'
#
loop_
_entity.id
_entity.type
_entity.pdbx_description
1 polymer ?
#
loop_
_entity_poly.entity_id
_entity_poly.type
_entity_poly.pdbx_seq_one_letter_code
_entity_poly.pdbx_strand_id
1 'polypeptide(L)'
;MVARSLLLVGAVVLNALATGMYIGAGFGPGPRDGLMTGLHARTGWSLRGIRTAIEVSVLLIGWMAGGTFGVGTVLYALTIGPLIQLCLPWFRQPVAAQPVAAGHEAAS
;
A
#
# COMPACT_ATOMS: atom_id res chain seq x y z
N MET A 1 -26.75 -6.02 9.45
CA MET A 1 -25.93 -4.82 9.22
C MET A 1 -24.66 -4.82 10.07
N VAL A 2 -24.75 -4.97 11.41
CA VAL A 2 -23.59 -4.97 12.33
C VAL A 2 -22.46 -5.93 11.91
N ALA A 3 -22.78 -7.20 11.64
CA ALA A 3 -21.79 -8.19 11.23
C ALA A 3 -21.03 -7.80 9.95
N ARG A 4 -21.72 -7.24 8.95
CA ARG A 4 -21.09 -6.78 7.70
C ARG A 4 -20.13 -5.61 7.94
N SER A 5 -20.52 -4.66 8.78
CA SER A 5 -19.66 -3.52 9.13
C SER A 5 -18.41 -3.97 9.90
N LEU A 6 -18.55 -4.91 10.84
CA LEU A 6 -17.42 -5.49 11.57
C LEU A 6 -16.46 -6.24 10.64
N LEU A 7 -16.99 -7.05 9.72
CA LEU A 7 -16.18 -7.74 8.73
C LEU A 7 -15.44 -6.77 7.81
N LEU A 8 -16.10 -5.68 7.38
CA LEU A 8 -15.46 -4.65 6.57
C LEU A 8 -14.28 -4.01 7.32
N VAL A 9 -14.51 -3.52 8.53
CA VAL A 9 -13.45 -2.89 9.35
C VAL A 9 -12.31 -3.89 9.60
N GLY A 10 -12.65 -5.13 9.96
CA GLY A 10 -11.68 -6.21 10.12
C GLY A 10 -10.87 -6.45 8.85
N ALA A 11 -11.50 -6.48 7.68
CA ALA A 11 -10.83 -6.65 6.40
C ALA A 11 -9.87 -5.50 6.08
N VAL A 12 -10.24 -4.24 6.34
CA VAL A 12 -9.34 -3.09 6.12
C VAL A 12 -8.11 -3.18 7.01
N VAL A 13 -8.30 -3.49 8.30
CA VAL A 13 -7.21 -3.61 9.28
C VAL A 13 -6.29 -4.78 8.94
N LEU A 14 -6.86 -5.96 8.67
CA LEU A 14 -6.10 -7.14 8.24
C LEU A 14 -5.34 -6.87 6.95
N ASN A 15 -5.93 -6.15 5.99
CA ASN A 15 -5.25 -5.79 4.76
C ASN A 15 -4.02 -4.91 5.03
N ALA A 16 -4.14 -3.87 5.87
CA ALA A 16 -3.02 -3.01 6.23
C ALA A 16 -1.90 -3.79 6.95
N LEU A 17 -2.26 -4.69 7.87
CA LEU A 17 -1.32 -5.57 8.56
C LEU A 17 -0.60 -6.50 7.58
N ALA A 18 -1.36 -7.18 6.71
CA ALA A 18 -0.79 -8.05 5.69
C ALA A 18 0.19 -7.29 4.80
N THR A 19 -0.19 -6.09 4.33
CA THR A 19 0.69 -5.21 3.56
C THR A 19 1.98 -4.86 4.30
N GLY A 20 1.89 -4.51 5.58
CA GLY A 20 3.07 -4.26 6.41
C GLY A 20 3.96 -5.50 6.53
N MET A 21 3.37 -6.66 6.82
CA MET A 21 4.09 -7.93 7.01
C MET A 21 4.82 -8.37 5.74
N TYR A 22 4.14 -8.44 4.60
CA TYR A 22 4.74 -9.02 3.39
C TYR A 22 5.78 -8.06 2.77
N ILE A 23 5.53 -6.74 2.78
CA ILE A 23 6.52 -5.75 2.33
C ILE A 23 7.72 -5.74 3.29
N GLY A 24 7.46 -5.76 4.60
CA GLY A 24 8.49 -5.79 5.64
C GLY A 24 9.36 -7.05 5.60
N ALA A 25 8.80 -8.19 5.18
CA ALA A 25 9.50 -9.46 4.97
C ALA A 25 10.28 -9.53 3.64
N GLY A 26 10.23 -8.49 2.80
CA GLY A 26 11.00 -8.43 1.56
C GLY A 26 10.42 -9.22 0.39
N PHE A 27 9.14 -9.62 0.43
CA PHE A 27 8.50 -10.36 -0.67
C PHE A 27 8.25 -9.51 -1.94
N GLY A 28 8.61 -8.22 -1.89
CA GLY A 28 8.40 -7.28 -2.97
C GLY A 28 6.95 -6.81 -3.05
N PRO A 29 6.69 -5.50 -3.22
CA PRO A 29 5.33 -4.96 -3.24
C PRO A 29 4.57 -5.36 -4.52
N GLY A 30 3.30 -5.74 -4.40
CA GLY A 30 2.42 -5.97 -5.56
C GLY A 30 2.15 -4.67 -6.34
N PRO A 31 1.53 -4.69 -7.55
CA PRO A 31 1.52 -3.54 -8.48
C PRO A 31 1.06 -2.20 -7.86
N ARG A 32 -0.02 -2.25 -7.07
CA ARG A 32 -0.58 -1.07 -6.40
C ARG A 32 0.30 -0.58 -5.25
N ASP A 33 0.82 -1.52 -4.46
CA ASP A 33 1.70 -1.22 -3.35
C ASP A 33 3.07 -0.77 -3.85
N GLY A 34 3.50 -1.27 -5.01
CA GLY A 34 4.74 -0.91 -5.71
C GLY A 34 4.67 0.47 -6.31
N LEU A 35 3.52 0.89 -6.85
CA LEU A 35 3.29 2.28 -7.22
C LEU A 35 3.42 3.19 -6.00
N MET A 36 2.83 2.80 -4.86
CA MET A 36 2.92 3.55 -3.62
C MET A 36 4.36 3.65 -3.08
N THR A 37 5.07 2.52 -2.95
CA THR A 37 6.45 2.50 -2.42
C THR A 37 7.45 3.13 -3.39
N GLY A 38 7.26 2.94 -4.70
CA GLY A 38 8.08 3.57 -5.75
C GLY A 38 7.90 5.09 -5.80
N LEU A 39 6.67 5.58 -5.72
CA LEU A 39 6.41 7.03 -5.58
C LEU A 39 7.03 7.58 -4.30
N HIS A 40 6.90 6.87 -3.17
CA HIS A 40 7.51 7.28 -1.91
C HIS A 40 9.04 7.37 -2.03
N ALA A 41 9.67 6.38 -2.65
CA ALA A 41 11.11 6.36 -2.88
C ALA A 41 11.59 7.48 -3.82
N ARG A 42 10.77 7.87 -4.81
CA ARG A 42 11.12 8.93 -5.77
C ARG A 42 10.82 10.35 -5.29
N THR A 43 9.71 10.57 -4.60
CA THR A 43 9.26 11.92 -4.20
C THR A 43 9.52 12.25 -2.74
N GLY A 44 9.79 11.25 -1.90
CA GLY A 44 9.91 11.41 -0.44
C GLY A 44 8.59 11.69 0.27
N TRP A 45 7.46 11.72 -0.43
CA TRP A 45 6.15 12.00 0.17
C TRP A 45 5.67 10.87 1.08
N SER A 46 4.86 11.17 2.08
CA SER A 46 4.34 10.15 3.00
C SER A 46 3.57 9.02 2.28
N LEU A 47 3.79 7.78 2.73
CA LEU A 47 3.07 6.59 2.24
C LEU A 47 1.55 6.76 2.37
N ARG A 48 1.08 7.35 3.47
CA ARG A 48 -0.33 7.68 3.69
C ARG A 48 -0.89 8.56 2.58
N GLY A 49 -0.21 9.66 2.27
CA GLY A 49 -0.65 10.64 1.28
C GLY A 49 -0.71 10.02 -0.11
N ILE A 50 0.35 9.33 -0.51
CA ILE A 50 0.43 8.66 -1.82
C ILE A 50 -0.68 7.61 -1.95
N ARG A 51 -0.83 6.73 -0.94
CA ARG A 51 -1.80 5.63 -0.99
C ARG A 51 -3.23 6.13 -1.08
N THR A 52 -3.56 7.16 -0.30
CA THR A 52 -4.88 7.80 -0.33
C THR A 52 -5.12 8.46 -1.68
N ALA A 53 -4.12 9.17 -2.22
CA ALA A 53 -4.24 9.81 -3.53
C ALA A 53 -4.47 8.80 -4.66
N ILE A 54 -3.74 7.67 -4.68
CA ILE A 54 -3.96 6.59 -5.67
C ILE A 54 -5.40 6.12 -5.61
N GLU A 55 -5.89 5.85 -4.41
CA GLU A 55 -7.19 5.21 -4.20
C GLU A 55 -8.36 6.17 -4.48
N VAL A 56 -8.22 7.43 -4.08
CA VAL A 56 -9.17 8.50 -4.45
C VAL A 56 -9.16 8.73 -5.96
N SER A 57 -8.00 8.72 -6.61
CA SER A 57 -7.91 8.88 -8.07
C SER A 57 -8.62 7.76 -8.80
N VAL A 58 -8.39 6.50 -8.41
CA VAL A 58 -9.09 5.34 -8.98
C VAL A 58 -10.59 5.43 -8.76
N LEU A 59 -11.03 5.84 -7.56
CA LEU A 59 -12.44 6.03 -7.25
C LEU A 59 -13.07 7.13 -8.11
N LEU A 60 -12.40 8.28 -8.28
CA LEU A 60 -12.86 9.36 -9.14
C LEU A 60 -12.94 8.95 -10.61
N ILE A 61 -11.90 8.29 -11.14
CA ILE A 61 -11.87 7.81 -12.52
C ILE A 61 -13.00 6.81 -12.76
N GLY A 62 -13.16 5.84 -11.85
CA GLY A 62 -14.25 4.88 -11.91
C GLY A 62 -15.62 5.56 -11.90
N TRP A 63 -15.74 6.69 -11.21
CA TRP A 63 -17.01 7.41 -11.08
C TRP A 63 -17.36 8.11 -12.39
N MET A 64 -16.38 8.80 -12.95
CA MET A 64 -16.50 9.48 -14.24
C MET A 64 -16.80 8.49 -15.37
N ALA A 65 -16.32 7.25 -15.26
CA ALA A 65 -16.64 6.16 -16.18
C ALA A 65 -18.04 5.55 -15.96
N GLY A 66 -18.86 6.10 -15.05
CA GLY A 66 -20.22 5.63 -14.76
C GLY A 66 -20.32 4.58 -13.65
N GLY A 67 -19.24 4.31 -12.93
CA GLY A 67 -19.22 3.38 -11.79
C GLY A 67 -19.93 3.94 -10.55
N THR A 68 -20.47 3.05 -9.73
CA THR A 68 -21.04 3.37 -8.41
C THR A 68 -20.23 2.71 -7.31
N PHE A 69 -20.15 3.34 -6.14
CA PHE A 69 -19.43 2.80 -4.99
C PHE A 69 -20.27 2.90 -3.73
N GLY A 70 -20.08 1.93 -2.85
CA GLY A 70 -20.69 1.95 -1.52
C GLY A 70 -19.84 2.71 -0.51
N VAL A 71 -20.42 2.95 0.67
CA VAL A 71 -19.75 3.56 1.83
C VAL A 71 -18.45 2.83 2.18
N GLY A 72 -18.42 1.50 2.04
CA GLY A 72 -17.23 0.72 2.34
C GLY A 72 -16.04 1.00 1.42
N THR A 73 -16.28 1.30 0.14
CA THR A 73 -15.23 1.65 -0.82
C THR A 73 -14.60 3.01 -0.49
N VAL A 74 -15.44 3.99 -0.16
CA VAL A 74 -14.97 5.32 0.27
C VAL A 74 -14.21 5.21 1.59
N LEU A 75 -14.74 4.44 2.55
CA LEU A 75 -14.07 4.21 3.83
C LEU A 75 -12.69 3.56 3.62
N TYR A 76 -12.61 2.52 2.79
CA TYR A 76 -11.35 1.89 2.45
C TYR A 76 -10.38 2.90 1.82
N ALA A 77 -10.86 3.72 0.86
CA ALA A 77 -10.03 4.68 0.16
C ALA A 77 -9.35 5.71 1.06
N LEU A 78 -10.06 6.16 2.08
CA LEU A 78 -9.58 7.18 3.01
C LEU A 78 -8.75 6.60 4.17
N THR A 79 -8.98 5.32 4.53
CA THR A 79 -8.40 4.73 5.74
C THR A 79 -7.21 3.82 5.48
N ILE A 80 -7.11 3.20 4.30
CA ILE A 80 -6.06 2.21 4.03
C ILE A 80 -4.65 2.83 4.03
N GLY A 81 -4.51 4.04 3.47
CA GLY A 81 -3.23 4.77 3.46
C GLY A 81 -2.69 5.06 4.87
N PRO A 82 -3.47 5.71 5.76
CA PRO A 82 -3.07 5.92 7.15
C PRO A 82 -2.72 4.62 7.88
N LEU A 83 -3.53 3.57 7.71
CA LEU A 83 -3.31 2.28 8.38
C LEU A 83 -2.02 1.60 7.91
N ILE A 84 -1.74 1.60 6.60
CA ILE A 84 -0.48 1.05 6.09
C ILE A 84 0.73 1.79 6.67
N GLN A 85 0.67 3.12 6.73
CA GLN A 85 1.76 3.90 7.31
C GLN A 85 1.99 3.58 8.80
N LEU A 86 0.94 3.23 9.53
CA LEU A 86 1.03 2.79 10.94
C LEU A 86 1.57 1.36 11.07
N CYS A 87 1.14 0.44 10.19
CA CYS A 87 1.52 -0.97 10.27
C CYS A 87 2.93 -1.24 9.74
N LEU A 88 3.40 -0.50 8.73
CA LEU A 88 4.67 -0.77 8.06
C LEU A 88 5.90 -0.69 9.00
N PRO A 89 6.02 0.28 9.92
CA PRO A 89 7.12 0.32 10.90
C PRO A 89 7.20 -0.90 11.81
N TRP A 90 6.09 -1.57 12.11
CA TRP A 90 6.09 -2.76 12.99
C TRP A 90 6.79 -3.97 12.37
N PHE A 91 6.82 -4.05 11.04
CA PHE A 91 7.36 -5.20 10.31
C PHE A 91 8.58 -4.85 9.47
N ARG A 92 9.04 -3.59 9.50
CA ARG A 92 10.25 -3.16 8.81
C ARG A 92 11.45 -3.89 9.39
N GLN A 93 11.91 -4.92 8.69
CA GLN A 93 13.24 -5.45 8.93
C GLN A 93 14.28 -4.49 8.34
N PRO A 94 15.40 -4.23 9.01
CA PRO A 94 16.55 -3.60 8.38
C PRO A 94 16.97 -4.48 7.22
N VAL A 95 16.60 -4.08 5.99
CA VAL A 95 17.10 -4.75 4.79
C VAL A 95 18.60 -4.53 4.80
N ALA A 96 19.36 -5.57 5.13
CA ALA A 96 20.80 -5.59 4.86
C ALA A 96 20.92 -5.27 3.37
N ALA A 97 21.47 -4.10 3.04
CA ALA A 97 21.60 -3.64 1.67
C ALA A 97 22.30 -4.75 0.89
N GLN A 98 21.54 -5.51 0.10
CA GLN A 98 22.13 -6.50 -0.78
C GLN A 98 22.85 -5.65 -1.83
N PRO A 99 24.20 -5.67 -1.87
CA PRO A 99 24.93 -4.89 -2.84
C PRO A 99 24.43 -5.35 -4.20
N VAL A 100 23.74 -4.46 -4.93
CA VAL A 100 23.34 -4.72 -6.31
C VAL A 100 24.62 -5.06 -7.04
N ALA A 101 24.73 -6.33 -7.42
CA ALA A 101 25.84 -6.99 -8.08
C ALA A 101 26.90 -6.03 -8.64
N ALA A 102 27.96 -5.81 -7.86
CA ALA A 102 29.28 -5.42 -8.33
C ALA A 102 29.93 -6.57 -9.15
N GLY A 103 29.16 -7.17 -10.05
CA GLY A 103 29.45 -8.43 -10.73
C GLY A 103 29.18 -8.43 -12.22
N HIS A 104 28.79 -7.29 -12.81
CA HIS A 104 28.72 -7.13 -14.28
C HIS A 104 29.92 -6.37 -14.88
N GLU A 105 30.88 -5.92 -14.06
CA GLU A 105 32.11 -5.24 -14.53
C GLU A 105 33.39 -6.08 -14.34
N ALA A 106 33.32 -7.23 -13.64
CA ALA A 106 34.49 -8.04 -13.30
C ALA A 106 34.62 -9.35 -14.12
N ALA A 107 33.69 -9.62 -15.05
CA ALA A 107 33.76 -10.79 -15.92
C ALA A 107 33.57 -10.37 -17.38
N SER A 108 34.70 -10.34 -18.10
CA SER A 108 34.92 -10.40 -19.56
C SER A 108 34.47 -9.23 -20.44
#